data_AF-A0A2I1EFX3-F1
#
_entry.id   AF-A0A2I1EFX3-F1
#
_cell.length_a   1.000
_cell.length_b   1.000
_cell.length_c   1.000
_cell.angle_alpha   90.00
_cell.angle_beta   90.00
_cell.angle_gamma   90.00
#
_symmetry.space_group_name_H-M   'P 1'
#
loop_
_entity.id
_entity.type
_entity.pdbx_description
1 polymer ?
#
loop_
_entity_poly.entity_id
_entity_poly.type
_entity_poly.pdbx_seq_one_letter_code
_entity_poly.pdbx_strand_id
1 'polypeptide(L)'
;MACVDKCDENGEILRYDPQVTPVGCFVRNNSTYDKFNGLAMLKNPSRPGLIFPDPYTTQNYRIIGFCLKTCIDLKFDYAAVENSVNCRCGYEDAILSYIKVDDDNCNLLCPSNTFTGKVNYPCGGKGAYTVYKAEIQDYNPPYNITIEEKLNIMYNIDKDKKMYPYYKGCIRDDSFCGKRVLGNSCLSSESMTVDECIDHCHKDNYKYAGLEARTQCFCGNSYDSINRLLGSEHCRASCPGNNSQICGGIWALSIYEVHYIPVGLIVGLIIGISAIIVVTFLFIRRRSRHNNNNNDEDGNDENEDDNDEAHR
;
A
#
# COMPACT_ATOMS: atom_id res chain seq x y z
N MET A 1 -15.29 6.58 18.52
CA MET A 1 -14.60 6.87 19.80
C MET A 1 -13.36 7.69 19.47
N ALA A 2 -13.04 8.74 20.24
CA ALA A 2 -11.90 9.61 19.94
C ALA A 2 -10.57 8.83 20.00
N CYS A 3 -9.61 9.20 19.15
CA CYS A 3 -8.30 8.58 19.13
C CYS A 3 -7.48 9.02 20.33
N VAL A 4 -7.07 8.06 21.15
CA VAL A 4 -6.22 8.31 22.32
C VAL A 4 -4.89 7.60 22.10
N ASP A 5 -3.89 8.35 21.64
CA ASP A 5 -2.51 7.89 21.64
C ASP A 5 -1.97 7.83 23.08
N LYS A 6 -1.10 6.87 23.38
CA LYS A 6 -0.27 6.92 24.60
C LYS A 6 1.02 7.63 24.27
N CYS A 7 1.46 8.53 25.15
CA CYS A 7 2.69 9.29 24.97
C CYS A 7 3.67 9.11 26.12
N ASP A 8 4.94 9.38 25.83
CA ASP A 8 5.97 9.52 26.84
C ASP A 8 5.90 10.87 27.56
N GLU A 9 6.85 11.10 28.46
CA GLU A 9 6.98 12.34 29.25
C GLU A 9 7.19 13.61 28.41
N ASN A 10 7.69 13.47 27.18
CA ASN A 10 7.88 14.59 26.24
C ASN A 10 6.65 14.81 25.35
N GLY A 11 5.59 14.02 25.55
CA GLY A 11 4.36 14.07 24.76
C GLY A 11 4.47 13.38 23.40
N GLU A 12 5.53 12.60 23.17
CA GLU A 12 5.72 11.86 21.93
C GLU A 12 4.98 10.53 21.98
N ILE A 13 4.27 10.20 20.90
CA ILE A 13 3.41 9.02 20.79
C ILE A 13 4.26 7.76 20.86
N LEU A 14 3.99 6.87 21.80
CA LEU A 14 4.68 5.60 21.94
C LEU A 14 4.36 4.67 20.76
N ARG A 15 5.32 3.82 20.40
CA ARG A 15 5.14 2.80 19.35
C ARG A 15 5.50 1.42 19.88
N TYR A 16 5.11 0.39 19.16
CA TYR A 16 5.54 -0.97 19.46
C TYR A 16 7.04 -1.10 19.29
N ASP A 17 7.64 -1.83 20.22
CA ASP A 17 9.02 -2.24 20.14
C ASP A 17 9.19 -3.18 18.94
N PRO A 18 10.09 -2.92 17.97
CA PRO A 18 10.25 -3.80 16.82
C PRO A 18 10.83 -5.17 17.18
N GLN A 19 11.38 -5.35 18.40
CA GLN A 19 11.91 -6.62 18.91
C GLN A 19 12.94 -7.29 17.97
N VAL A 20 13.85 -6.48 17.44
CA VAL A 20 14.84 -6.91 16.45
C VAL A 20 16.21 -7.14 17.07
N THR A 21 16.96 -8.07 16.49
CA THR A 21 18.36 -8.33 16.84
C THR A 21 19.24 -8.07 15.62
N PRO A 22 20.40 -7.40 15.78
CA PRO A 22 21.30 -7.18 14.66
C PRO A 22 21.90 -8.50 14.15
N VAL A 23 22.12 -8.57 12.84
CA VAL A 23 22.91 -9.62 12.19
C VAL A 23 24.40 -9.48 12.56
N GLY A 24 24.85 -8.25 12.78
CA GLY A 24 26.17 -7.91 13.27
C GLY A 24 26.65 -6.53 12.84
N CYS A 25 27.90 -6.22 13.17
CA CYS A 25 28.60 -5.02 12.71
C CYS A 25 29.44 -5.28 11.44
N PHE A 26 29.37 -4.34 10.49
CA PHE A 26 30.02 -4.48 9.18
C PHE A 26 30.67 -3.20 8.70
N VAL A 27 31.77 -3.31 7.96
CA VAL A 27 32.41 -2.20 7.23
C VAL A 27 32.39 -2.45 5.73
N ARG A 28 32.28 -1.39 4.93
CA ARG A 28 32.23 -1.49 3.47
C ARG A 28 33.51 -2.10 2.91
N ASN A 29 33.38 -3.10 2.04
CA ASN A 29 34.51 -3.60 1.26
C ASN A 29 34.71 -2.75 0.00
N ASN A 30 35.69 -1.85 0.02
CA ASN A 30 35.98 -0.94 -1.09
C ASN A 30 36.49 -1.64 -2.36
N SER A 31 36.82 -2.94 -2.31
CA SER A 31 37.16 -3.74 -3.49
C SER A 31 35.93 -4.28 -4.23
N THR A 32 34.72 -4.07 -3.71
CA THR A 32 33.46 -4.55 -4.30
C THR A 32 32.50 -3.39 -4.57
N TYR A 33 31.55 -3.61 -5.48
CA TYR A 33 30.44 -2.68 -5.65
C TYR A 33 29.56 -2.70 -4.41
N ASP A 34 29.08 -1.51 -4.03
CA ASP A 34 28.14 -1.35 -2.93
C ASP A 34 26.81 -2.00 -3.26
N LYS A 35 26.37 -2.94 -2.42
CA LYS A 35 25.07 -3.60 -2.55
C LYS A 35 24.07 -3.18 -1.49
N PHE A 36 24.45 -2.32 -0.55
CA PHE A 36 23.51 -1.62 0.33
C PHE A 36 23.03 -0.29 -0.31
N ASN A 37 23.15 -0.16 -1.63
CA ASN A 37 22.65 0.97 -2.41
C ASN A 37 21.24 0.71 -3.00
N GLY A 38 20.46 -0.17 -2.37
CA GLY A 38 19.20 -0.67 -2.94
C GLY A 38 18.19 0.43 -3.24
N LEU A 39 18.13 1.48 -2.41
CA LEU A 39 17.20 2.59 -2.63
C LEU A 39 17.57 3.40 -3.87
N ALA A 40 18.87 3.63 -4.10
CA ALA A 40 19.34 4.28 -5.32
C ALA A 40 18.97 3.47 -6.58
N MET A 41 18.95 2.14 -6.48
CA MET A 41 18.57 1.25 -7.59
C MET A 41 17.07 1.33 -7.95
N LEU A 42 16.21 1.81 -7.06
CA LEU A 42 14.78 2.00 -7.36
C LEU A 42 14.51 3.21 -8.27
N LYS A 43 15.49 4.10 -8.42
CA LYS A 43 15.38 5.29 -9.28
C LYS A 43 15.18 4.86 -10.73
N ASN A 44 14.07 5.29 -11.32
CA ASN A 44 13.72 4.96 -12.70
C ASN A 44 13.28 6.23 -13.45
N PRO A 45 13.90 6.58 -14.60
CA PRO A 45 13.48 7.71 -15.43
C PRO A 45 12.01 7.67 -15.88
N SER A 46 11.41 6.49 -15.97
CA SER A 46 9.98 6.31 -16.31
C SER A 46 9.03 6.69 -15.17
N ARG A 47 9.55 6.89 -13.94
CA ARG A 47 8.79 7.33 -12.77
C ARG A 47 9.37 8.61 -12.17
N PRO A 48 9.40 9.72 -12.92
CA PRO A 48 9.93 10.98 -12.43
C PRO A 48 9.14 11.47 -11.22
N GLY A 49 9.82 11.78 -10.12
CA GLY A 49 9.19 12.31 -8.90
C GLY A 49 9.03 11.32 -7.76
N LEU A 50 9.26 10.01 -7.97
CA LEU A 50 9.57 9.13 -6.84
C LEU A 50 11.03 9.34 -6.44
N ILE A 51 11.27 9.74 -5.19
CA ILE A 51 12.60 10.09 -4.69
C ILE A 51 13.00 9.14 -3.57
N PHE A 52 14.06 8.36 -3.79
CA PHE A 52 14.59 7.44 -2.79
C PHE A 52 16.04 7.82 -2.46
N PRO A 53 16.30 8.63 -1.42
CA PRO A 53 17.65 8.97 -1.00
C PRO A 53 18.41 7.72 -0.51
N ASP A 54 19.73 7.70 -0.71
CA ASP A 54 20.60 6.59 -0.32
C ASP A 54 22.00 7.10 0.10
N PRO A 55 22.36 7.06 1.40
CA PRO A 55 21.47 6.74 2.50
C PRO A 55 20.34 7.77 2.58
N TYR A 56 19.17 7.36 3.05
CA TYR A 56 18.24 8.34 3.54
C TYR A 56 18.54 8.61 5.01
N THR A 57 18.47 9.88 5.37
CA THR A 57 18.80 10.36 6.70
C THR A 57 17.53 10.72 7.44
N THR A 58 17.48 10.37 8.72
CA THR A 58 16.44 10.90 9.61
C THR A 58 17.06 11.26 10.94
N GLN A 59 16.75 12.45 11.43
CA GLN A 59 17.17 12.91 12.76
C GLN A 59 16.27 12.33 13.88
N ASN A 60 15.39 11.40 13.53
CA ASN A 60 14.44 10.82 14.46
C ASN A 60 15.13 9.72 15.29
N TYR A 61 15.02 9.82 16.61
CA TYR A 61 15.53 8.84 17.58
C TYR A 61 14.99 7.42 17.34
N ARG A 62 13.92 7.27 16.56
CA ARG A 62 13.31 5.99 16.15
C ARG A 62 13.85 5.42 14.84
N ILE A 63 15.08 5.78 14.47
CA ILE A 63 15.73 5.39 13.22
C ILE A 63 15.62 3.89 12.93
N ILE A 64 15.77 2.99 13.92
CA ILE A 64 15.73 1.53 13.67
C ILE A 64 14.38 1.08 13.14
N GLY A 65 13.30 1.42 13.83
CA GLY A 65 11.95 1.11 13.38
C GLY A 65 11.65 1.77 12.03
N PHE A 66 12.10 3.01 11.83
CA PHE A 66 11.91 3.70 10.55
C PHE A 66 12.71 3.04 9.41
N CYS A 67 13.93 2.59 9.69
CA CYS A 67 14.86 1.91 8.79
C CYS A 67 14.31 0.58 8.31
N LEU A 68 13.96 -0.27 9.26
CA LEU A 68 13.39 -1.57 8.97
C LEU A 68 12.09 -1.46 8.18
N LYS A 69 11.13 -0.65 8.65
CA LYS A 69 9.84 -0.49 7.98
C LYS A 69 10.00 0.04 6.55
N THR A 70 10.90 1.00 6.34
CA THR A 70 11.27 1.49 5.01
C THR A 70 11.77 0.37 4.10
N CYS A 71 12.71 -0.44 4.58
CA CYS A 71 13.29 -1.52 3.78
C CYS A 71 12.26 -2.64 3.52
N ILE A 72 11.45 -3.00 4.52
CA ILE A 72 10.33 -3.96 4.42
C ILE A 72 9.31 -3.49 3.39
N ASP A 73 8.88 -2.23 3.48
CA ASP A 73 7.88 -1.66 2.58
C ASP A 73 8.39 -1.64 1.12
N LEU A 74 9.71 -1.57 0.92
CA LEU A 74 10.35 -1.62 -0.40
C LEU A 74 10.94 -2.99 -0.76
N LYS A 75 10.59 -4.05 -0.01
CA LYS A 75 10.94 -5.46 -0.31
C LYS A 75 12.45 -5.74 -0.35
N PHE A 76 13.22 -5.03 0.46
CA PHE A 76 14.61 -5.37 0.72
C PHE A 76 14.72 -6.39 1.86
N ASP A 77 15.78 -7.17 1.85
CA ASP A 77 16.03 -8.23 2.84
C ASP A 77 16.81 -7.73 4.07
N TYR A 78 17.55 -6.64 3.89
CA TYR A 78 18.37 -6.05 4.94
C TYR A 78 18.21 -4.54 5.05
N ALA A 79 18.35 -4.07 6.29
CA ALA A 79 18.48 -2.68 6.66
C ALA A 79 19.83 -2.46 7.34
N ALA A 80 20.60 -1.46 6.92
CA ALA A 80 21.89 -1.13 7.49
C ALA A 80 21.88 0.31 8.03
N VAL A 81 22.29 0.48 9.29
CA VAL A 81 22.30 1.77 9.98
C VAL A 81 23.72 2.18 10.31
N GLU A 82 24.08 3.41 9.98
CA GLU A 82 25.39 4.00 10.22
C GLU A 82 25.22 5.39 10.86
N ASN A 83 26.15 5.76 11.75
CA ASN A 83 26.20 7.08 12.37
C ASN A 83 24.88 7.52 13.04
N SER A 84 24.09 6.58 13.56
CA SER A 84 22.77 6.80 14.18
C SER A 84 21.66 7.38 13.31
N VAL A 85 21.93 7.81 12.08
CA VAL A 85 20.95 8.54 11.26
C VAL A 85 20.89 8.08 9.82
N ASN A 86 21.95 7.44 9.31
CA ASN A 86 22.01 6.97 7.93
C ASN A 86 21.37 5.59 7.87
N CYS A 87 20.29 5.46 7.10
CA CYS A 87 19.70 4.15 6.82
C CYS A 87 19.89 3.80 5.34
N ARG A 88 20.19 2.54 5.11
CA ARG A 88 20.39 1.93 3.79
C ARG A 88 19.65 0.61 3.71
N CYS A 89 19.25 0.22 2.51
CA CYS A 89 18.58 -1.06 2.27
C CYS A 89 19.36 -1.88 1.24
N GLY A 90 19.32 -3.20 1.39
CA GLY A 90 19.98 -4.13 0.48
C GLY A 90 19.20 -5.43 0.32
N TYR A 91 19.36 -6.08 -0.82
CA TYR A 91 18.83 -7.42 -1.07
C TYR A 91 19.66 -8.48 -0.35
N GLU A 92 19.27 -9.75 -0.48
CA GLU A 92 19.89 -10.90 0.18
C GLU A 92 21.42 -10.95 0.05
N ASP A 93 21.95 -10.54 -1.10
CA ASP A 93 23.39 -10.56 -1.39
C ASP A 93 24.15 -9.31 -0.94
N ALA A 94 23.48 -8.36 -0.26
CA ALA A 94 24.06 -7.08 0.13
C ALA A 94 25.22 -7.21 1.11
N ILE A 95 25.12 -8.16 2.04
CA ILE A 95 26.18 -8.43 3.03
C ILE A 95 27.50 -8.84 2.35
N LEU A 96 27.45 -9.40 1.13
CA LEU A 96 28.66 -9.86 0.42
C LEU A 96 29.59 -8.71 0.01
N SER A 97 29.10 -7.46 -0.07
CA SER A 97 29.95 -6.28 -0.34
C SER A 97 30.52 -5.64 0.93
N TYR A 98 30.38 -6.32 2.07
CA TYR A 98 30.76 -5.83 3.40
C TYR A 98 31.56 -6.89 4.18
N ILE A 99 32.42 -6.42 5.07
CA ILE A 99 33.27 -7.27 5.92
C ILE A 99 32.71 -7.19 7.33
N LYS A 100 32.40 -8.35 7.93
CA LYS A 100 31.99 -8.42 9.34
C LYS A 100 33.17 -8.03 10.22
N VAL A 101 32.94 -7.13 11.16
CA VAL A 101 33.93 -6.66 12.13
C VAL A 101 33.41 -6.89 13.54
N ASP A 102 34.26 -6.59 14.53
CA ASP A 102 33.86 -6.60 15.92
C ASP A 102 32.75 -5.56 16.20
N ASP A 103 31.81 -5.91 17.06
CA ASP A 103 30.65 -5.07 17.39
C ASP A 103 31.06 -3.76 18.09
N ASP A 104 32.27 -3.67 18.66
CA ASP A 104 32.84 -2.43 19.19
C ASP A 104 32.98 -1.31 18.14
N ASN A 105 33.00 -1.66 16.85
CA ASN A 105 32.98 -0.67 15.77
C ASN A 105 31.59 -0.04 15.59
N CYS A 106 30.54 -0.73 16.05
CA CYS A 106 29.15 -0.28 16.00
C CYS A 106 28.67 0.18 17.39
N ASN A 107 29.44 1.06 18.01
CA ASN A 107 29.26 1.51 19.39
C ASN A 107 28.19 2.60 19.59
N LEU A 108 27.54 3.09 18.53
CA LEU A 108 26.49 4.09 18.65
C LEU A 108 25.15 3.41 18.96
N LEU A 109 24.38 4.06 19.85
CA LEU A 109 23.07 3.58 20.26
C LEU A 109 21.97 4.54 19.80
N CYS A 110 20.82 3.99 19.41
CA CYS A 110 19.60 4.76 19.20
C CYS A 110 18.56 4.41 20.26
N PRO A 111 18.18 5.36 21.11
CA PRO A 111 17.11 5.18 22.07
C PRO A 111 15.74 5.24 21.39
N SER A 112 14.86 4.30 21.71
CA SER A 112 13.47 4.27 21.27
C SER A 112 12.54 4.16 22.47
N ASN A 113 11.57 5.08 22.56
CA ASN A 113 10.51 5.03 23.57
C ASN A 113 9.34 4.20 23.03
N THR A 114 9.05 3.10 23.71
CA THR A 114 8.04 2.12 23.29
C THR A 114 6.97 1.92 24.35
N PHE A 115 5.89 1.22 24.01
CA PHE A 115 4.85 0.85 25.00
C PHE A 115 5.37 0.00 26.17
N THR A 116 6.49 -0.70 25.99
CA THR A 116 7.11 -1.55 27.02
C THR A 116 8.27 -0.86 27.74
N GLY A 117 8.57 0.39 27.39
CA GLY A 117 9.63 1.19 28.00
C GLY A 117 10.67 1.67 26.99
N LYS A 118 11.77 2.20 27.51
CA LYS A 118 12.90 2.69 26.70
C LYS A 118 13.83 1.55 26.33
N VAL A 119 14.09 1.40 25.04
CA VAL A 119 14.99 0.38 24.48
C VAL A 119 16.11 1.06 23.71
N ASN A 120 17.34 0.55 23.81
CA ASN A 120 18.47 1.05 23.03
C ASN A 120 18.88 -0.01 22.00
N TYR A 121 19.03 0.43 20.75
CA TYR A 121 19.45 -0.42 19.66
C TYR A 121 20.84 0.00 19.14
N PRO A 122 21.71 -0.95 18.76
CA PRO A 122 22.94 -0.63 18.04
C PRO A 122 22.65 0.03 16.69
N CYS A 123 23.36 1.09 16.36
CA CYS A 123 23.08 1.96 15.21
C CYS A 123 24.32 2.33 14.41
N GLY A 124 25.22 1.37 14.29
CA GLY A 124 26.48 1.52 13.59
C GLY A 124 27.48 2.37 14.35
N GLY A 125 28.41 2.93 13.59
CA GLY A 125 29.50 3.77 14.05
C GLY A 125 30.08 4.51 12.87
N LYS A 126 31.20 5.20 13.07
CA LYS A 126 31.84 5.97 12.00
C LYS A 126 32.44 5.03 10.95
N GLY A 127 31.75 4.88 9.82
CA GLY A 127 32.15 3.97 8.73
C GLY A 127 31.80 2.50 8.99
N ALA A 128 31.06 2.23 10.07
CA ALA A 128 30.61 0.90 10.47
C ALA A 128 29.08 0.86 10.55
N TYR A 129 28.51 -0.23 10.06
CA TYR A 129 27.08 -0.40 9.86
C TYR A 129 26.58 -1.51 10.77
N THR A 130 25.59 -1.22 11.61
CA THR A 130 24.81 -2.29 12.21
C THR A 130 23.80 -2.76 11.17
N VAL A 131 23.86 -4.03 10.82
CA VAL A 131 22.94 -4.64 9.85
C VAL A 131 21.86 -5.41 10.58
N TYR A 132 20.61 -5.23 10.16
CA TYR A 132 19.45 -5.96 10.62
C TYR A 132 18.78 -6.65 9.43
N LYS A 133 18.16 -7.81 9.66
CA LYS A 133 17.17 -8.33 8.70
C LYS A 133 16.00 -7.36 8.62
N ALA A 134 15.54 -7.07 7.43
CA ALA A 134 14.35 -6.25 7.19
C ALA A 134 13.09 -7.09 7.43
N GLU A 135 12.87 -7.45 8.69
CA GLU A 135 11.74 -8.24 9.15
C GLU A 135 11.32 -7.70 10.52
N ILE A 136 10.03 -7.45 10.71
CA ILE A 136 9.46 -7.09 12.01
C ILE A 136 8.24 -7.98 12.20
N GLN A 137 8.14 -8.60 13.38
CA GLN A 137 6.97 -9.39 13.75
C GLN A 137 5.68 -8.56 13.54
N ASP A 138 4.70 -9.15 12.87
CA ASP A 138 3.41 -8.52 12.56
C ASP A 138 3.48 -7.26 11.65
N TYR A 139 4.65 -6.95 11.06
CA TYR A 139 4.79 -5.86 10.07
C TYR A 139 5.16 -6.37 8.66
N ASN A 140 5.41 -7.66 8.46
CA ASN A 140 5.74 -8.21 7.16
C ASN A 140 4.46 -8.40 6.31
N PRO A 141 4.25 -7.64 5.22
CA PRO A 141 3.09 -7.83 4.35
C PRO A 141 3.16 -9.20 3.64
N PRO A 142 2.04 -9.89 3.40
CA PRO A 142 2.03 -10.92 2.38
C PRO A 142 2.37 -10.26 1.03
N TYR A 143 3.47 -10.68 0.42
CA TYR A 143 4.00 -10.02 -0.77
C TYR A 143 3.34 -10.55 -2.05
N ASN A 144 2.03 -10.35 -2.18
CA ASN A 144 1.29 -10.82 -3.36
C ASN A 144 1.44 -9.90 -4.59
N ILE A 145 2.22 -8.82 -4.47
CA ILE A 145 2.64 -7.96 -5.59
C ILE A 145 4.17 -7.86 -5.61
N THR A 146 4.75 -7.62 -6.79
CA THR A 146 6.17 -7.34 -7.02
C THR A 146 6.56 -5.92 -6.59
N ILE A 147 7.86 -5.64 -6.48
CA ILE A 147 8.36 -4.27 -6.22
C ILE A 147 7.99 -3.32 -7.36
N GLU A 148 8.00 -3.80 -8.60
CA GLU A 148 7.70 -2.97 -9.78
C GLU A 148 6.22 -2.57 -9.82
N GLU A 149 5.30 -3.51 -9.56
CA GLU A 149 3.87 -3.21 -9.40
C GLU A 149 3.64 -2.18 -8.29
N LYS A 150 4.31 -2.35 -7.15
CA LYS A 150 4.21 -1.42 -6.02
C LYS A 150 4.65 -0.02 -6.39
N LEU A 151 5.82 0.12 -7.01
CA LEU A 151 6.34 1.42 -7.44
C LEU A 151 5.45 2.06 -8.52
N ASN A 152 4.80 1.26 -9.37
CA ASN A 152 3.83 1.74 -10.34
C ASN A 152 2.54 2.24 -9.69
N ILE A 153 2.05 1.56 -8.65
CA ILE A 153 0.93 2.07 -7.83
C ILE A 153 1.31 3.42 -7.20
N MET A 154 2.46 3.49 -6.51
CA MET A 154 2.94 4.71 -5.86
C MET A 154 3.12 5.88 -6.83
N TYR A 155 3.61 5.61 -8.05
CA TYR A 155 3.78 6.65 -9.06
C TYR A 155 2.44 7.18 -9.61
N ASN A 156 1.47 6.28 -9.80
CA ASN A 156 0.20 6.61 -10.44
C ASN A 156 -0.90 7.07 -9.48
N ILE A 157 -0.80 6.80 -8.18
CA ILE A 157 -1.86 7.08 -7.21
C ILE A 157 -2.31 8.55 -7.19
N ASP A 158 -1.39 9.48 -7.42
CA ASP A 158 -1.70 10.92 -7.52
C ASP A 158 -2.08 11.38 -8.93
N LYS A 159 -1.72 10.60 -9.97
CA LYS A 159 -1.82 10.99 -11.38
C LYS A 159 -3.07 10.43 -12.06
N ASP A 160 -3.37 9.16 -11.81
CA ASP A 160 -4.51 8.49 -12.41
C ASP A 160 -5.76 8.70 -11.54
N LYS A 161 -6.41 9.84 -11.73
CA LYS A 161 -7.67 10.16 -11.04
C LYS A 161 -8.86 9.30 -11.51
N LYS A 162 -8.72 8.53 -12.59
CA LYS A 162 -9.75 7.57 -13.00
C LYS A 162 -9.64 6.30 -12.16
N MET A 163 -8.41 5.84 -11.90
CA MET A 163 -8.15 4.65 -11.09
C MET A 163 -8.19 4.94 -9.58
N TYR A 164 -7.74 6.12 -9.15
CA TYR A 164 -7.69 6.55 -7.74
C TYR A 164 -8.47 7.86 -7.49
N PRO A 165 -9.78 7.90 -7.80
CA PRO A 165 -10.57 9.13 -7.74
C PRO A 165 -10.65 9.75 -6.33
N TYR A 166 -10.53 8.92 -5.29
CA TYR A 166 -10.70 9.33 -3.91
C TYR A 166 -9.41 9.63 -3.18
N TYR A 167 -8.23 9.31 -3.75
CA TYR A 167 -6.95 9.64 -3.13
C TYR A 167 -6.65 11.13 -3.25
N LYS A 168 -6.37 11.77 -2.11
CA LYS A 168 -6.14 13.21 -1.98
C LYS A 168 -4.69 13.59 -1.73
N GLY A 169 -3.83 12.61 -1.47
CA GLY A 169 -2.38 12.80 -1.34
C GLY A 169 -1.80 12.21 -0.07
N CYS A 170 -0.47 12.30 0.01
CA CYS A 170 0.31 11.88 1.17
C CYS A 170 0.59 13.08 2.08
N ILE A 171 0.09 13.04 3.31
CA ILE A 171 0.16 14.16 4.26
C ILE A 171 1.00 13.76 5.47
N ARG A 172 2.00 14.57 5.83
CA ARG A 172 2.79 14.41 7.05
C ARG A 172 1.91 14.52 8.29
N ASP A 173 1.86 13.44 9.05
CA ASP A 173 1.21 13.39 10.35
C ASP A 173 2.15 13.89 11.47
N ASP A 174 1.65 13.94 12.70
CA ASP A 174 2.37 14.45 13.86
C ASP A 174 2.70 13.35 14.87
N SER A 175 3.92 13.36 15.40
CA SER A 175 4.40 12.38 16.37
C SER A 175 4.06 12.69 17.82
N PHE A 176 3.35 13.79 18.08
CA PHE A 176 2.96 14.21 19.43
C PHE A 176 1.47 13.99 19.71
N CYS A 177 1.14 13.62 20.96
CA CYS A 177 -0.25 13.43 21.39
C CYS A 177 -1.11 14.66 21.10
N GLY A 178 -2.32 14.44 20.60
CA GLY A 178 -3.29 15.50 20.32
C GLY A 178 -2.92 16.41 19.15
N LYS A 179 -1.86 16.07 18.38
CA LYS A 179 -1.42 16.82 17.19
C LYS A 179 -1.66 16.11 15.87
N ARG A 180 -2.20 14.88 15.92
CA ARG A 180 -2.63 14.11 14.75
C ARG A 180 -3.44 14.96 13.79
N VAL A 181 -3.15 14.83 12.50
CA VAL A 181 -3.86 15.55 11.43
C VAL A 181 -5.32 15.10 11.35
N LEU A 182 -5.57 13.81 11.51
CA LEU A 182 -6.90 13.22 11.70
C LEU A 182 -6.92 12.46 13.03
N GLY A 183 -7.91 12.72 13.88
CA GLY A 183 -7.97 12.10 15.22
C GLY A 183 -9.36 11.99 15.83
N ASN A 184 -10.42 12.26 15.05
CA ASN A 184 -11.78 12.28 15.59
C ASN A 184 -12.33 10.87 15.87
N SER A 185 -11.99 9.90 15.02
CA SER A 185 -12.26 8.47 15.21
C SER A 185 -11.12 7.67 14.58
N CYS A 186 -10.85 6.47 15.08
CA CYS A 186 -9.84 5.59 14.51
C CYS A 186 -10.16 4.14 14.75
N LEU A 187 -9.49 3.32 13.95
CA LEU A 187 -9.52 1.87 13.97
C LEU A 187 -8.09 1.37 13.72
N SER A 188 -7.74 0.20 14.25
CA SER A 188 -6.56 -0.53 13.84
C SER A 188 -6.96 -1.96 13.50
N SER A 189 -6.46 -2.47 12.38
CA SER A 189 -6.82 -3.79 11.85
C SER A 189 -5.61 -4.43 11.19
N GLU A 190 -5.33 -5.69 11.55
CA GLU A 190 -4.26 -6.49 10.93
C GLU A 190 -4.59 -6.90 9.49
N SER A 191 -5.85 -6.77 9.09
CA SER A 191 -6.33 -6.99 7.72
C SER A 191 -6.78 -5.69 7.05
N MET A 192 -6.34 -4.53 7.56
CA MET A 192 -6.73 -3.21 7.05
C MET A 192 -6.67 -3.15 5.52
N THR A 193 -7.73 -2.59 4.94
CA THR A 193 -7.83 -2.16 3.55
C THR A 193 -8.22 -0.68 3.51
N VAL A 194 -8.00 -0.03 2.36
CA VAL A 194 -8.49 1.34 2.15
C VAL A 194 -10.01 1.38 2.29
N ASP A 195 -10.70 0.37 1.76
CA ASP A 195 -12.17 0.27 1.80
C ASP A 195 -12.68 0.12 3.24
N GLU A 196 -12.04 -0.72 4.06
CA GLU A 196 -12.40 -0.87 5.48
C GLU A 196 -12.27 0.46 6.25
N CYS A 197 -11.22 1.23 5.99
CA CYS A 197 -11.03 2.52 6.64
C CYS A 197 -12.07 3.55 6.17
N ILE A 198 -12.36 3.61 4.86
CA ILE A 198 -13.39 4.49 4.31
C ILE A 198 -14.76 4.13 4.90
N ASP A 199 -15.11 2.85 4.96
CA ASP A 199 -16.37 2.38 5.54
C ASP A 199 -16.50 2.72 7.02
N HIS A 200 -15.41 2.57 7.79
CA HIS A 200 -15.37 2.97 9.20
C HIS A 200 -15.64 4.47 9.35
N CYS A 201 -14.93 5.31 8.60
CA CYS A 201 -15.12 6.76 8.66
C CYS A 201 -16.48 7.21 8.14
N HIS A 202 -17.04 6.51 7.15
CA HIS A 202 -18.38 6.76 6.63
C HIS A 202 -19.46 6.49 7.68
N LYS A 203 -19.39 5.35 8.39
CA LYS A 203 -20.35 4.98 9.45
C LYS A 203 -20.42 6.05 10.57
N ASP A 204 -19.29 6.68 10.85
CA ASP A 204 -19.18 7.76 11.84
C ASP A 204 -19.44 9.17 11.25
N ASN A 205 -19.89 9.28 9.98
CA ASN A 205 -20.19 10.52 9.26
C ASN A 205 -19.00 11.49 9.07
N TYR A 206 -17.80 10.95 8.85
CA TYR A 206 -16.61 11.76 8.52
C TYR A 206 -16.40 11.90 7.01
N LYS A 207 -15.79 13.03 6.60
CA LYS A 207 -15.50 13.33 5.18
C LYS A 207 -14.20 12.71 4.67
N TYR A 208 -13.25 12.44 5.56
CA TYR A 208 -11.93 11.94 5.20
C TYR A 208 -11.52 10.76 6.04
N ALA A 209 -10.86 9.82 5.38
CA ALA A 209 -10.16 8.68 5.95
C ALA A 209 -8.66 8.88 5.70
N GLY A 210 -7.84 8.63 6.69
CA GLY A 210 -6.39 8.68 6.60
C GLY A 210 -5.81 7.37 7.10
N LEU A 211 -5.01 6.72 6.27
CA LEU A 211 -4.34 5.48 6.64
C LEU A 211 -2.88 5.78 6.99
N GLU A 212 -2.38 5.20 8.07
CA GLU A 212 -1.00 5.31 8.53
C GLU A 212 -0.44 3.94 8.91
N ALA A 213 0.87 3.74 8.71
CA ALA A 213 1.60 2.60 9.22
C ALA A 213 0.94 1.24 8.92
N ARG A 214 0.33 1.12 7.74
CA ARG A 214 -0.33 -0.09 7.19
C ARG A 214 -1.67 -0.44 7.83
N THR A 215 -1.73 -0.48 9.15
CA THR A 215 -2.86 -1.04 9.91
C THR A 215 -3.76 0.01 10.53
N GLN A 216 -3.34 1.28 10.57
CA GLN A 216 -4.03 2.32 11.29
C GLN A 216 -4.93 3.13 10.36
N CYS A 217 -6.14 3.40 10.82
CA CYS A 217 -7.14 4.21 10.15
C CYS A 217 -7.56 5.36 11.07
N PHE A 218 -7.62 6.57 10.52
CA PHE A 218 -8.01 7.79 11.21
C PHE A 218 -9.06 8.54 10.41
N CYS A 219 -10.04 9.12 11.09
CA CYS A 219 -11.15 9.83 10.48
C CYS A 219 -11.17 11.30 10.91
N GLY A 220 -11.67 12.16 10.02
CA GLY A 220 -11.98 13.54 10.34
C GLY A 220 -12.75 14.27 9.25
N ASN A 221 -13.19 15.48 9.56
CA ASN A 221 -14.00 16.32 8.65
C ASN A 221 -13.19 17.36 7.89
N SER A 222 -11.94 17.56 8.28
CA SER A 222 -10.99 18.46 7.63
C SER A 222 -9.57 18.03 8.02
N TYR A 223 -8.62 18.40 7.18
CA TYR A 223 -7.19 18.28 7.47
C TYR A 223 -6.47 19.47 6.83
N ASP A 224 -5.36 19.89 7.44
CA ASP A 224 -4.51 20.92 6.86
C ASP A 224 -3.40 20.26 6.03
N SER A 225 -3.34 20.59 4.74
CA SER A 225 -2.29 20.13 3.84
C SER A 225 -1.15 21.14 3.67
N ILE A 226 -1.31 22.38 4.17
CA ILE A 226 -0.32 23.44 4.01
C ILE A 226 0.97 23.02 4.73
N ASN A 227 2.09 23.02 4.00
CA ASN A 227 3.41 22.60 4.50
C ASN A 227 3.48 21.16 5.06
N ARG A 228 2.50 20.32 4.72
CA ARG A 228 2.43 18.91 5.12
C ARG A 228 2.37 17.94 3.94
N LEU A 229 2.18 18.43 2.72
CA LEU A 229 2.21 17.57 1.53
C LEU A 229 3.59 16.92 1.36
N LEU A 230 3.60 15.60 1.21
CA LEU A 230 4.77 14.78 0.96
C LEU A 230 4.67 14.14 -0.44
N GLY A 231 5.80 13.70 -0.99
CA GLY A 231 5.79 12.82 -2.16
C GLY A 231 5.18 11.46 -1.80
N SER A 232 4.63 10.76 -2.80
CA SER A 232 3.95 9.48 -2.59
C SER A 232 4.88 8.38 -2.07
N GLU A 233 6.20 8.52 -2.23
CA GLU A 233 7.21 7.65 -1.62
C GLU A 233 7.17 7.62 -0.08
N HIS A 234 6.64 8.66 0.56
CA HIS A 234 6.47 8.67 2.00
C HIS A 234 5.27 7.82 2.45
N CYS A 235 4.26 7.71 1.60
CA CYS A 235 3.09 6.86 1.79
C CYS A 235 3.24 5.57 0.97
N ARG A 236 4.26 4.79 1.28
CA ARG A 236 4.62 3.57 0.54
C ARG A 236 4.17 2.29 1.22
N ALA A 237 3.52 2.36 2.37
CA ALA A 237 3.17 1.17 3.13
C ALA A 237 1.98 0.49 2.47
N SER A 238 2.11 -0.80 2.15
CA SER A 238 1.02 -1.55 1.54
C SER A 238 0.04 -1.99 2.62
N CYS A 239 -1.26 -1.90 2.31
CA CYS A 239 -2.31 -2.43 3.17
C CYS A 239 -2.12 -3.95 3.36
N PRO A 240 -2.27 -4.48 4.58
CA PRO A 240 -2.13 -5.91 4.82
C PRO A 240 -3.29 -6.74 4.22
N GLY A 241 -4.51 -6.20 4.18
CA GLY A 241 -5.67 -6.89 3.59
C GLY A 241 -5.71 -6.86 2.06
N ASN A 242 -5.01 -5.91 1.44
CA ASN A 242 -4.90 -5.79 -0.02
C ASN A 242 -3.62 -5.04 -0.41
N ASN A 243 -2.56 -5.76 -0.79
CA ASN A 243 -1.25 -5.14 -0.98
C ASN A 243 -1.15 -4.19 -2.18
N SER A 244 -2.13 -4.23 -3.10
CA SER A 244 -2.27 -3.29 -4.20
C SER A 244 -2.84 -1.93 -3.78
N GLN A 245 -3.23 -1.79 -2.52
CA GLN A 245 -3.67 -0.53 -1.90
C GLN A 245 -2.55 0.05 -1.03
N ILE A 246 -2.55 1.38 -0.92
CA ILE A 246 -1.60 2.14 -0.13
C ILE A 246 -2.26 2.57 1.19
N CYS A 247 -1.63 2.19 2.30
CA CYS A 247 -2.09 2.43 3.67
C CYS A 247 -1.11 3.35 4.43
N GLY A 248 -0.73 4.47 3.81
CA GLY A 248 0.12 5.48 4.41
C GLY A 248 1.59 5.10 4.50
N GLY A 249 2.24 5.62 5.53
CA GLY A 249 3.63 5.41 5.86
C GLY A 249 3.88 5.73 7.33
N ILE A 250 5.13 5.95 7.69
CA ILE A 250 5.50 6.29 9.07
C ILE A 250 5.40 7.81 9.21
N TRP A 251 4.49 8.30 10.06
CA TRP A 251 4.19 9.73 10.18
C TRP A 251 3.73 10.36 8.87
N ALA A 252 3.08 9.54 8.03
CA ALA A 252 2.60 9.91 6.72
C ALA A 252 1.24 9.25 6.47
N LEU A 253 0.21 10.08 6.35
CA LEU A 253 -1.16 9.67 6.10
C LEU A 253 -1.44 9.65 4.60
N SER A 254 -1.90 8.50 4.11
CA SER A 254 -2.61 8.43 2.83
C SER A 254 -4.04 8.91 3.03
N ILE A 255 -4.36 10.10 2.52
CA ILE A 255 -5.70 10.68 2.68
C ILE A 255 -6.62 10.25 1.53
N TYR A 256 -7.79 9.78 1.90
CA TYR A 256 -8.89 9.44 1.00
C TYR A 256 -10.14 10.24 1.37
N GLU A 257 -10.84 10.73 0.35
CA GLU A 257 -12.20 11.23 0.53
C GLU A 257 -13.14 10.05 0.77
N VAL A 258 -13.90 10.17 1.85
CA VAL A 258 -14.95 9.22 2.17
C VAL A 258 -16.05 9.42 1.15
N HIS A 259 -16.30 8.37 0.38
CA HIS A 259 -17.32 8.34 -0.65
C HIS A 259 -18.22 7.14 -0.38
N TYR A 260 -19.51 7.33 -0.65
CA TYR A 260 -20.47 6.27 -0.57
C TYR A 260 -20.71 5.71 -1.96
N ILE A 261 -20.44 4.42 -2.16
CA ILE A 261 -21.03 3.68 -3.27
C ILE A 261 -22.32 3.08 -2.72
N PRO A 262 -23.51 3.56 -3.13
CA PRO A 262 -24.75 2.95 -2.68
C PRO A 262 -24.80 1.49 -3.12
N VAL A 263 -24.73 0.57 -2.17
CA VAL A 263 -24.86 -0.87 -2.45
C VAL A 263 -26.19 -1.17 -3.16
N GLY A 264 -27.22 -0.36 -2.91
CA GLY A 264 -28.50 -0.40 -3.62
C GLY A 264 -28.40 -0.12 -5.13
N LEU A 265 -27.42 0.65 -5.59
CA LEU A 265 -27.18 0.89 -7.01
C LEU A 265 -26.59 -0.35 -7.69
N ILE A 266 -25.69 -1.07 -7.02
CA ILE A 266 -25.09 -2.31 -7.51
C ILE A 266 -26.14 -3.43 -7.57
N VAL A 267 -26.91 -3.60 -6.48
CA VAL A 267 -27.99 -4.59 -6.43
C VAL A 267 -29.09 -4.27 -7.45
N GLY A 268 -29.45 -2.98 -7.62
CA GLY A 268 -30.39 -2.54 -8.65
C GLY A 268 -29.91 -2.82 -10.07
N LEU A 269 -28.61 -2.64 -10.35
CA LEU A 269 -28.02 -2.97 -11.65
C LEU A 269 -27.99 -4.48 -11.91
N ILE A 270 -27.64 -5.31 -10.91
CA ILE A 270 -27.64 -6.77 -11.05
C ILE A 270 -29.05 -7.32 -11.28
N ILE A 271 -30.04 -6.82 -10.52
CA ILE A 271 -31.44 -7.20 -10.69
C ILE A 271 -31.96 -6.71 -12.06
N GLY A 272 -31.61 -5.49 -12.47
CA GLY A 272 -31.98 -4.93 -13.77
C GLY A 272 -31.41 -5.73 -14.94
N ILE A 273 -30.13 -6.10 -14.91
CA ILE A 273 -29.49 -6.95 -15.94
C ILE A 273 -30.14 -8.33 -15.98
N SER A 274 -30.42 -8.93 -14.82
CA SER A 274 -31.08 -10.24 -14.73
C SER A 274 -32.49 -10.20 -15.33
N ALA A 275 -33.27 -9.15 -15.07
CA ALA A 275 -34.60 -8.97 -15.64
C ALA A 275 -34.56 -8.80 -17.16
N ILE A 276 -33.60 -8.03 -17.70
CA ILE A 276 -33.42 -7.83 -19.14
C ILE A 276 -33.07 -9.16 -19.84
N ILE A 277 -32.20 -9.97 -19.24
CA ILE A 277 -31.83 -11.29 -19.78
C ILE A 277 -33.05 -12.20 -19.82
N VAL A 278 -33.86 -12.24 -18.75
CA VAL A 278 -35.09 -13.06 -18.69
C VAL A 278 -36.10 -12.61 -19.75
N VAL A 279 -36.35 -11.31 -19.88
CA VAL A 279 -37.29 -10.76 -20.88
C VAL A 279 -36.82 -11.08 -22.31
N THR A 280 -35.53 -10.92 -22.58
CA THR A 280 -34.94 -11.22 -23.89
C THR A 280 -35.06 -12.71 -24.21
N PHE A 281 -34.77 -13.59 -23.25
CA PHE A 281 -34.93 -15.03 -23.39
C PHE A 281 -36.39 -15.43 -23.64
N LEU A 282 -37.35 -14.84 -22.93
CA LEU A 282 -38.78 -15.07 -23.15
C LEU A 282 -39.23 -14.61 -24.54
N PHE A 283 -38.72 -13.47 -25.03
CA PHE A 283 -38.97 -12.99 -26.39
C PHE A 283 -38.42 -13.93 -27.46
N ILE A 284 -37.18 -14.41 -27.28
CA ILE A 284 -36.55 -15.40 -28.19
C ILE A 284 -37.37 -16.69 -28.20
N ARG A 285 -37.80 -17.17 -27.03
CA ARG A 285 -38.60 -18.41 -26.90
C ARG A 285 -39.98 -18.27 -27.55
N ARG A 286 -40.61 -17.09 -27.45
CA ARG A 286 -41.89 -16.79 -28.12
C ARG A 286 -41.74 -16.74 -29.64
N ARG A 287 -40.65 -16.17 -30.14
CA ARG A 287 -40.32 -16.13 -31.58
C ARG A 287 -40.03 -17.53 -32.13
N SER A 288 -39.30 -18.37 -31.39
CA SER A 288 -39.04 -19.77 -31.76
C SER A 288 -40.32 -20.62 -31.81
N ARG A 289 -41.27 -20.43 -30.87
CA ARG A 289 -42.59 -21.09 -30.95
C ARG A 289 -43.39 -20.64 -32.17
N HIS A 290 -43.32 -19.35 -32.53
CA HIS A 290 -44.01 -18.85 -33.72
C HIS A 290 -43.40 -19.41 -35.03
N ASN A 291 -42.09 -19.63 -35.07
CA ASN A 291 -41.44 -20.27 -36.21
C ASN A 291 -41.73 -21.79 -36.28
N ASN A 292 -41.84 -22.49 -35.14
CA ASN A 292 -42.21 -23.91 -35.14
C ASN A 292 -43.68 -24.12 -35.55
N ASN A 293 -44.60 -23.25 -35.15
CA ASN A 293 -46.01 -23.33 -35.60
C ASN A 293 -46.18 -23.05 -37.11
N ASN A 294 -45.21 -22.43 -37.78
CA ASN A 294 -45.25 -22.21 -39.23
C ASN A 294 -44.63 -23.37 -40.03
N ASN A 295 -43.99 -24.34 -39.38
CA ASN A 295 -43.34 -25.49 -40.04
C ASN A 295 -44.17 -26.79 -39.94
N ASP A 296 -45.35 -26.75 -39.31
CA ASP A 296 -46.24 -27.92 -39.14
C ASP A 296 -47.44 -27.90 -40.11
N GLU A 297 -47.49 -26.98 -41.09
CA GLU A 297 -48.61 -26.87 -42.07
C GLU A 297 -48.25 -27.14 -43.54
N ASP A 298 -46.99 -27.36 -43.93
CA ASP A 298 -46.63 -27.71 -45.32
C ASP A 298 -46.08 -29.14 -45.43
N GLY A 299 -47.00 -30.10 -45.60
CA GLY A 299 -46.71 -31.47 -46.01
C GLY A 299 -47.88 -32.03 -46.82
N ASN A 300 -47.58 -32.48 -48.06
CA ASN A 300 -48.40 -33.03 -49.17
C ASN A 300 -48.65 -32.00 -50.29
N ASP A 301 -48.37 -32.20 -51.57
CA ASP A 301 -48.00 -33.37 -52.38
C ASP A 301 -47.23 -32.90 -53.65
N GLU A 302 -46.27 -33.73 -54.06
CA GLU A 302 -45.90 -34.17 -55.43
C GLU A 302 -45.95 -33.16 -56.61
N ASN A 303 -44.82 -32.77 -57.22
CA ASN A 303 -44.09 -33.44 -58.32
C ASN A 303 -44.95 -33.65 -59.58
N GLU A 304 -44.67 -32.97 -60.70
CA GLU A 304 -44.01 -33.46 -61.93
C GLU A 304 -44.82 -32.79 -63.08
N ASP A 305 -44.35 -32.45 -64.28
CA ASP A 305 -43.06 -32.45 -64.95
C ASP A 305 -43.24 -31.65 -66.27
N ASP A 306 -42.11 -31.37 -66.91
CA ASP A 306 -41.91 -31.27 -68.36
C ASP A 306 -42.27 -30.00 -69.18
N ASN A 307 -41.17 -29.35 -69.60
CA ASN A 307 -40.71 -29.18 -70.99
C ASN A 307 -41.63 -28.57 -72.07
N ASP A 308 -41.19 -27.42 -72.58
CA ASP A 308 -40.74 -27.16 -73.98
C ASP A 308 -41.00 -25.68 -74.31
N GLU A 309 -39.95 -24.87 -74.43
CA GLU A 309 -39.19 -24.61 -75.65
C GLU A 309 -39.82 -23.52 -76.55
N ALA A 310 -39.08 -22.40 -76.62
CA ALA A 310 -38.97 -21.37 -77.67
C ALA A 310 -40.13 -21.11 -78.65
N HIS A 311 -40.50 -19.82 -78.78
CA HIS A 311 -40.22 -19.08 -80.03
C HIS A 311 -40.52 -17.56 -79.95
N ARG A 312 -39.51 -16.82 -80.42
CA ARG A 312 -39.45 -15.44 -80.94
C ARG A 312 -39.30 -14.28 -79.98
#